data_AF-A0A5C7EZI3-F1
#
_entry.id   AF-A0A5C7EZI3-F1
#
_cell.length_a   1.000
_cell.length_b   1.000
_cell.length_c   1.000
_cell.angle_alpha   90.00
_cell.angle_beta   90.00
_cell.angle_gamma   90.00
#
_symmetry.space_group_name_H-M   'P 1'
#
loop_
_entity.id
_entity.type
_entity.pdbx_description
1 polymer ?
#
loop_
_entity_poly.entity_id
_entity_poly.type
_entity_poly.pdbx_seq_one_letter_code
_entity_poly.pdbx_strand_id
1 'polypeptide(L)'
;MKIGNGNSKMPELYTKILNNKFVTVCILFTVITLLDTIPILLGLWPAKIGEGPYIHLLGRFILLSLLVNGLYIFDTLRKRIKSKLLLYIMTFILTWAILLAYVWSNSLFTELHPDAFIDASISYAFMYLLLGIIIFIVNKVKKNSER
;
A
#
# COMPACT_ATOMS: atom_id res chain seq x y z
N MET A 1 -7.18 21.48 -32.20
CA MET A 1 -6.39 20.51 -31.42
C MET A 1 -7.36 19.60 -30.66
N LYS A 2 -7.67 18.42 -31.21
CA LYS A 2 -8.57 17.44 -30.56
C LYS A 2 -7.86 16.86 -29.35
N ILE A 3 -8.29 17.24 -28.15
CA ILE A 3 -7.87 16.61 -26.90
C ILE A 3 -8.49 15.21 -26.92
N GLY A 4 -7.68 14.21 -27.27
CA GLY A 4 -8.07 12.81 -27.21
C GLY A 4 -8.54 12.49 -25.81
N ASN A 5 -9.85 12.21 -25.69
CA ASN A 5 -10.50 11.76 -24.49
C ASN A 5 -10.01 10.33 -24.21
N GLY A 6 -8.85 10.22 -23.55
CA GLY A 6 -8.29 8.97 -23.07
C GLY A 6 -9.14 8.44 -21.93
N ASN A 7 -10.33 7.94 -22.26
CA ASN A 7 -11.23 7.29 -21.33
C ASN A 7 -10.66 5.91 -20.96
N SER A 8 -9.54 5.91 -20.24
CA SER A 8 -9.00 4.72 -19.62
C SER A 8 -9.94 4.35 -18.49
N LYS A 9 -10.94 3.51 -18.79
CA LYS A 9 -11.82 2.91 -17.80
C LYS A 9 -10.95 2.40 -16.64
N MET A 10 -11.14 2.96 -15.45
CA MET A 10 -10.51 2.43 -14.25
C MET A 10 -10.96 0.98 -14.07
N PRO A 11 -10.07 0.04 -13.70
CA PRO A 11 -10.51 -1.28 -13.33
C PRO A 11 -11.52 -1.19 -12.19
N GLU A 12 -12.56 -2.01 -12.26
CA GLU A 12 -13.66 -2.02 -11.28
C GLU A 12 -13.18 -2.28 -9.85
N LEU A 13 -12.09 -3.06 -9.71
CA LEU A 13 -11.42 -3.27 -8.43
C LEU A 13 -10.90 -1.96 -7.83
N TYR A 14 -10.32 -1.09 -8.66
CA TYR A 14 -9.75 0.17 -8.22
C TYR A 14 -10.82 1.16 -7.76
N THR A 15 -11.94 1.23 -8.47
CA THR A 15 -13.09 2.04 -8.02
C THR A 15 -13.73 1.48 -6.74
N LYS A 16 -13.83 0.15 -6.60
CA LYS A 16 -14.28 -0.48 -5.35
C LYS A 16 -13.37 -0.11 -4.16
N ILE A 17 -12.05 -0.19 -4.35
CA ILE A 17 -11.05 0.18 -3.35
C ILE A 17 -11.20 1.65 -2.92
N LEU A 18 -11.35 2.56 -3.88
CA LEU A 18 -11.48 3.99 -3.60
C LEU A 18 -12.81 4.37 -2.93
N ASN A 19 -13.89 3.64 -3.22
CA ASN A 19 -15.21 3.92 -2.65
C ASN A 19 -15.28 3.56 -1.17
N ASN A 20 -14.64 2.46 -0.74
CA ASN A 20 -14.67 2.01 0.64
C ASN A 20 -13.25 1.86 1.21
N LYS A 21 -12.59 3.01 1.43
CA LYS A 21 -11.18 3.11 1.85
C LYS A 21 -10.92 2.36 3.16
N PHE A 22 -11.70 2.65 4.19
CA PHE A 22 -11.55 2.05 5.52
C PHE A 22 -11.75 0.54 5.46
N VAL A 23 -12.82 0.08 4.80
CA VAL A 23 -13.09 -1.36 4.61
C VAL A 23 -11.95 -2.03 3.85
N THR A 24 -11.40 -1.39 2.81
CA THR A 24 -10.26 -1.94 2.07
C THR A 24 -9.04 -2.09 2.96
N VAL A 25 -8.72 -1.08 3.77
CA VAL A 25 -7.62 -1.17 4.74
C VAL A 25 -7.86 -2.33 5.71
N CYS A 26 -9.07 -2.46 6.26
CA CYS A 26 -9.42 -3.55 7.18
C CYS A 26 -9.28 -4.93 6.52
N ILE A 27 -9.75 -5.10 5.29
CA ILE A 27 -9.62 -6.37 4.54
C ILE A 27 -8.15 -6.70 4.30
N LEU A 28 -7.37 -5.75 3.76
CA LEU A 28 -5.95 -5.96 3.49
C LEU A 28 -5.17 -6.27 4.77
N PHE A 29 -5.47 -5.53 5.85
CA PHE A 29 -4.86 -5.76 7.15
C PHE A 29 -5.19 -7.14 7.71
N THR A 30 -6.45 -7.57 7.59
CA THR A 30 -6.87 -8.91 8.02
C THR A 30 -6.15 -9.99 7.22
N VAL A 31 -6.12 -9.88 5.89
CA VAL A 31 -5.47 -10.87 5.02
C VAL A 31 -3.97 -10.95 5.30
N ILE A 32 -3.27 -9.82 5.39
CA ILE A 32 -1.82 -9.80 5.64
C ILE A 32 -1.51 -10.33 7.05
N THR A 33 -2.31 -9.98 8.04
CA THR A 33 -2.14 -10.50 9.41
C THR A 33 -2.34 -12.01 9.45
N LEU A 34 -3.36 -12.54 8.77
CA LEU A 34 -3.58 -13.98 8.66
C LEU A 34 -2.45 -14.70 7.92
N LEU A 35 -1.88 -14.09 6.89
CA LEU A 35 -0.71 -14.67 6.21
C LEU A 35 0.51 -14.72 7.14
N ASP A 36 0.69 -13.72 7.99
CA ASP A 36 1.79 -13.65 8.96
C ASP A 36 1.62 -14.63 10.14
N THR A 37 0.38 -15.03 10.46
CA THR A 37 0.14 -16.05 11.50
C THR A 37 0.41 -17.48 11.03
N ILE A 38 0.38 -17.76 9.72
CA ILE A 38 0.64 -19.12 9.19
C ILE A 38 2.04 -19.64 9.59
N PRO A 39 3.15 -18.91 9.38
CA PRO A 39 4.49 -19.35 9.81
C PRO A 39 4.59 -19.58 11.32
N ILE A 40 3.87 -18.78 12.11
CA ILE A 40 3.84 -18.91 13.57
C ILE A 40 3.12 -20.21 13.97
N LEU A 41 1.97 -20.50 13.35
CA LEU A 41 1.20 -21.74 13.60
C LEU A 41 1.95 -23.00 13.16
N LEU A 42 2.75 -22.91 12.10
CA LEU A 42 3.60 -24.00 11.62
C LEU A 42 4.89 -24.17 12.44
N GLY A 43 5.12 -23.35 13.47
CA GLY A 43 6.33 -23.39 14.29
C GLY A 43 7.60 -22.94 13.57
N LEU A 44 7.46 -22.28 12.41
CA LEU A 44 8.61 -21.76 11.64
C LEU A 44 9.20 -20.52 12.31
N TRP A 45 8.37 -19.73 13.00
CA TRP A 45 8.78 -18.54 13.75
C TRP A 45 8.27 -18.59 15.19
N PRO A 46 9.09 -18.13 16.16
CA PRO A 46 8.65 -18.06 17.55
C PRO A 46 7.49 -17.05 17.69
N ALA A 47 6.50 -17.42 18.49
CA ALA A 47 5.44 -16.51 18.88
C ALA A 47 6.05 -15.33 19.66
N LYS A 48 5.80 -14.11 19.21
CA LYS A 48 6.27 -12.91 19.90
C LYS A 48 5.39 -12.67 21.13
N ILE A 49 6.02 -12.42 22.28
CA ILE A 49 5.35 -12.21 23.58
C ILE A 49 5.59 -10.75 24.03
N GLY A 50 4.66 -10.17 24.81
CA GLY A 50 4.77 -8.82 25.36
C GLY A 50 4.04 -7.76 24.53
N GLU A 51 4.45 -6.50 24.66
CA GLU A 51 3.78 -5.35 24.01
C GLU A 51 4.21 -5.12 22.55
N GLY A 52 5.43 -5.54 22.19
CA GLY A 52 6.01 -5.37 20.86
C GLY A 52 5.15 -5.87 19.68
N PRO A 53 4.44 -7.02 19.76
CA PRO A 53 3.53 -7.47 18.72
C PRO A 53 2.41 -6.48 18.42
N TYR A 54 1.81 -5.85 19.44
CA TYR A 54 0.70 -4.93 19.25
C TYR A 54 1.14 -3.64 18.55
N ILE A 55 2.32 -3.11 18.92
CA ILE A 55 2.93 -1.96 18.26
C ILE A 55 3.26 -2.30 16.80
N HIS A 56 3.78 -3.50 16.55
CA HIS A 56 4.06 -3.98 15.19
C HIS A 56 2.79 -4.12 14.33
N LEU A 57 1.71 -4.67 14.88
CA LEU A 57 0.41 -4.74 14.19
C LEU A 57 -0.13 -3.32 13.89
N LEU A 58 -0.04 -2.40 14.83
CA LEU A 58 -0.47 -1.02 14.63
C LEU A 58 0.34 -0.33 13.53
N GLY A 59 1.67 -0.51 13.52
CA GLY A 59 2.55 -0.01 12.47
C GLY A 59 2.16 -0.54 11.09
N ARG A 60 1.83 -1.84 10.98
CA ARG A 60 1.33 -2.44 9.73
C ARG A 60 0.00 -1.85 9.29
N PHE A 61 -0.93 -1.63 10.22
CA PHE A 61 -2.22 -1.00 9.91
C PHE A 61 -2.03 0.41 9.34
N ILE A 62 -1.13 1.19 9.93
CA ILE A 62 -0.79 2.54 9.46
C ILE A 62 -0.13 2.49 8.08
N LEU A 63 0.79 1.55 7.85
CA LEU A 63 1.43 1.37 6.55
C LEU A 63 0.39 1.04 5.46
N LEU A 64 -0.54 0.12 5.71
CA LEU A 64 -1.62 -0.20 4.76
C LEU A 64 -2.57 0.97 4.53
N SER A 65 -2.85 1.75 5.57
CA SER A 65 -3.62 2.98 5.46
C SER A 65 -2.93 4.00 4.54
N LEU A 66 -1.61 4.16 4.67
CA LEU A 66 -0.81 5.01 3.78
C LEU A 66 -0.82 4.50 2.34
N LEU A 67 -0.72 3.19 2.14
CA LEU A 67 -0.78 2.58 0.82
C LEU A 67 -2.12 2.85 0.10
N VAL A 68 -3.24 2.65 0.80
CA VAL A 68 -4.59 2.92 0.24
C VAL A 68 -4.80 4.41 0.01
N ASN A 69 -4.35 5.27 0.92
CA ASN A 69 -4.38 6.72 0.71
C ASN A 69 -3.49 7.15 -0.47
N GLY A 70 -2.38 6.46 -0.70
CA GLY A 70 -1.52 6.63 -1.87
C GLY A 70 -2.27 6.42 -3.18
N LEU A 71 -3.14 5.41 -3.27
CA LEU A 71 -4.01 5.22 -4.45
C LEU A 71 -4.95 6.40 -4.67
N TYR A 72 -5.47 7.00 -3.59
CA TYR A 72 -6.34 8.17 -3.71
C TYR A 72 -5.58 9.41 -4.20
N ILE A 73 -4.37 9.62 -3.69
CA ILE A 73 -3.45 10.65 -4.16
C ILE A 73 -3.15 10.41 -5.66
N PHE A 74 -2.86 9.17 -6.04
CA PHE A 74 -2.61 8.80 -7.43
C PHE A 74 -3.80 9.14 -8.32
N ASP A 75 -5.04 8.81 -7.93
CA ASP A 75 -6.24 9.15 -8.70
C ASP A 75 -6.41 10.67 -8.85
N THR A 76 -6.17 11.41 -7.77
CA THR A 76 -6.26 12.86 -7.75
C THR A 76 -5.22 13.50 -8.67
N LEU A 77 -3.96 13.05 -8.58
CA LEU A 77 -2.86 13.55 -9.39
C LEU A 77 -2.97 13.14 -10.86
N ARG A 78 -3.57 11.99 -11.16
CA ARG A 78 -3.81 11.51 -12.53
C ARG A 78 -4.62 12.49 -13.36
N LYS A 79 -5.56 13.20 -12.74
CA LYS A 79 -6.39 14.21 -13.41
C LYS A 79 -5.57 15.43 -13.86
N ARG A 80 -4.42 15.68 -13.24
CA ARG A 80 -3.54 16.83 -13.52
C ARG A 80 -2.31 16.45 -14.36
N ILE A 81 -1.79 15.24 -14.21
CA ILE A 81 -0.51 14.80 -14.80
C ILE A 81 -0.76 13.77 -15.91
N LYS A 82 -0.26 14.06 -17.12
CA LYS A 82 -0.40 13.16 -18.29
C LYS A 82 0.56 11.96 -18.28
N SER A 83 1.76 12.11 -17.72
CA SER A 83 2.77 11.05 -17.72
C SER A 83 2.50 10.03 -16.61
N LYS A 84 2.27 8.77 -17.01
CA LYS A 84 1.99 7.66 -16.08
C LYS A 84 3.19 7.37 -15.18
N LEU A 85 4.40 7.35 -15.73
CA LEU A 85 5.61 7.02 -14.99
C LEU A 85 5.89 8.08 -13.91
N LEU A 86 5.78 9.36 -14.28
CA LEU A 86 5.97 10.48 -13.36
C LEU A 86 4.91 10.47 -12.24
N LEU A 87 3.67 10.14 -12.56
CA LEU A 87 2.59 9.99 -11.58
C LEU A 87 2.90 8.88 -10.54
N TYR A 88 3.39 7.72 -10.99
CA TYR A 88 3.78 6.62 -10.11
C TYR A 88 4.92 7.01 -9.17
N ILE A 89 5.97 7.65 -9.72
CA ILE A 89 7.12 8.11 -8.93
C ILE A 89 6.70 9.16 -7.91
N MET A 90 5.92 10.17 -8.32
CA MET A 90 5.48 11.23 -7.40
C MET A 90 4.63 10.69 -6.26
N THR A 91 3.67 9.80 -6.56
CA THR A 91 2.83 9.20 -5.53
C THR A 91 3.67 8.38 -4.55
N PHE A 92 4.61 7.59 -5.07
CA PHE A 92 5.52 6.80 -4.25
C PHE A 92 6.36 7.69 -3.33
N ILE A 93 7.03 8.70 -3.87
CA ILE A 93 7.86 9.63 -3.08
C ILE A 93 7.03 10.32 -1.99
N LEU A 94 5.85 10.82 -2.34
CA LEU A 94 5.00 11.54 -1.39
C LEU A 94 4.55 10.65 -0.22
N THR A 95 4.06 9.45 -0.54
CA THR A 95 3.58 8.50 0.48
C THR A 95 4.71 7.90 1.30
N TRP A 96 5.86 7.64 0.68
CA TRP A 96 7.07 7.19 1.36
C TRP A 96 7.63 8.27 2.28
N ALA A 97 7.62 9.54 1.89
CA ALA A 97 8.03 10.64 2.76
C ALA A 97 7.12 10.76 4.00
N ILE A 98 5.80 10.56 3.84
CA ILE A 98 4.87 10.53 4.98
C ILE A 98 5.17 9.35 5.91
N LEU A 99 5.48 8.16 5.35
CA LEU A 99 5.88 7.00 6.14
C LEU A 99 7.16 7.29 6.94
N LEU A 100 8.18 7.88 6.32
CA LEU A 100 9.42 8.24 7.00
C LEU A 100 9.18 9.26 8.12
N ALA A 101 8.34 10.27 7.86
CA ALA A 101 7.95 11.24 8.89
C ALA A 101 7.22 10.56 10.06
N TYR A 102 6.38 9.55 9.78
CA TYR A 102 5.73 8.76 10.82
C TYR A 102 6.75 7.95 11.64
N VAL A 103 7.65 7.19 11.00
CA VAL A 103 8.69 6.41 11.69
C VAL A 103 9.59 7.31 12.53
N TRP A 104 10.00 8.45 11.96
CA TRP A 104 10.78 9.47 12.67
C TRP A 104 10.04 10.03 13.88
N SER A 105 8.74 10.33 13.74
CA SER A 105 7.95 10.84 14.87
C SER A 105 7.85 9.81 15.99
N ASN A 106 7.75 8.51 15.69
CA ASN A 106 7.76 7.46 16.72
C ASN A 106 9.13 7.33 17.41
N SER A 107 10.22 7.67 16.72
CA SER A 107 11.57 7.70 17.31
C SER A 107 11.73 8.71 18.43
N LEU A 108 10.80 9.67 18.55
CA LEU A 108 10.79 10.64 19.63
C LEU A 108 10.13 10.08 20.90
N PHE A 109 9.32 9.03 20.80
CA PHE A 109 8.52 8.48 21.91
C PHE A 109 8.98 7.10 22.36
N THR A 110 9.61 6.33 21.48
CA THR A 110 10.04 4.95 21.75
C THR A 110 11.41 4.70 21.13
N GLU A 111 12.23 3.86 21.78
CA GLU A 111 13.45 3.35 21.15
C GLU A 111 13.06 2.43 19.98
N LEU A 112 13.27 2.91 18.75
CA LEU A 112 13.11 2.07 17.57
C LEU A 112 14.34 1.17 17.39
N HIS A 113 14.09 -0.01 16.83
CA HIS A 113 15.16 -0.85 16.31
C HIS A 113 16.02 -0.06 15.31
N PRO A 114 17.35 -0.21 15.30
CA PRO A 114 18.23 0.52 14.39
C PRO A 114 17.83 0.38 12.92
N ASP A 115 17.26 -0.77 12.55
CA ASP A 115 16.83 -1.06 11.18
C ASP A 115 15.37 -0.68 10.88
N ALA A 116 14.63 -0.06 11.80
CA ALA A 116 13.19 0.15 11.63
C ALA A 116 12.83 1.03 10.42
N PHE A 117 13.67 2.00 10.07
CA PHE A 117 13.50 2.82 8.86
C PHE A 117 13.69 2.01 7.58
N ILE A 118 14.66 1.09 7.58
CA ILE A 118 14.99 0.22 6.46
C ILE A 118 13.83 -0.77 6.26
N ASP A 119 13.41 -1.44 7.34
CA ASP A 119 12.33 -2.41 7.33
C ASP A 119 11.01 -1.79 6.86
N ALA A 120 10.65 -0.60 7.38
CA ALA A 120 9.45 0.10 6.95
C ALA A 120 9.52 0.50 5.47
N SER A 121 10.67 0.99 5.01
CA SER A 121 10.86 1.42 3.62
C SER A 121 10.79 0.25 2.63
N ILE A 122 11.49 -0.85 2.92
CA ILE A 122 11.49 -2.05 2.08
C ILE A 122 10.08 -2.66 2.04
N SER A 123 9.43 -2.79 3.19
CA SER A 123 8.07 -3.32 3.28
C SER A 123 7.09 -2.48 2.46
N TYR A 124 7.19 -1.15 2.57
CA TYR A 124 6.34 -0.23 1.82
C TYR A 124 6.59 -0.32 0.31
N ALA A 125 7.85 -0.30 -0.12
CA ALA A 125 8.21 -0.43 -1.54
C ALA A 125 7.71 -1.75 -2.13
N PHE A 126 7.87 -2.85 -1.39
CA PHE A 126 7.38 -4.16 -1.80
C PHE A 126 5.86 -4.16 -1.95
N MET A 127 5.12 -3.67 -0.96
CA MET A 127 3.65 -3.60 -1.04
C MET A 127 3.15 -2.70 -2.17
N TYR A 128 3.81 -1.56 -2.40
CA TYR A 128 3.47 -0.65 -3.48
C TYR A 128 3.67 -1.29 -4.86
N LEU A 129 4.77 -2.03 -5.06
CA LEU A 129 5.02 -2.78 -6.29
C LEU A 129 4.00 -3.90 -6.48
N LEU A 130 3.71 -4.67 -5.44
CA LEU A 130 2.76 -5.78 -5.48
C LEU A 130 1.35 -5.29 -5.86
N LEU A 131 0.93 -4.17 -5.28
CA LEU A 131 -0.31 -3.49 -5.65
C LEU A 131 -0.33 -3.04 -7.11
N GLY A 132 0.77 -2.47 -7.61
CA GLY A 132 0.93 -2.11 -9.02
C GLY A 132 0.81 -3.32 -9.95
N ILE A 133 1.43 -4.45 -9.58
CA ILE A 133 1.36 -5.71 -10.33
C ILE A 133 -0.08 -6.25 -10.34
N ILE A 134 -0.77 -6.30 -9.21
CA ILE A 134 -2.17 -6.74 -9.12
C ILE A 134 -3.06 -5.91 -10.04
N ILE A 135 -2.93 -4.58 -9.99
CA ILE A 135 -3.70 -3.67 -10.86
C ILE A 135 -3.37 -3.95 -12.33
N PHE A 136 -2.11 -4.19 -12.68
CA PHE A 136 -1.70 -4.52 -14.04
C PHE A 136 -2.29 -5.84 -14.54
N ILE A 137 -2.23 -6.91 -13.72
CA ILE A 137 -2.77 -8.23 -14.05
C ILE A 137 -4.28 -8.16 -14.24
N VAL A 138 -5.02 -7.55 -13.30
CA VAL A 138 -6.48 -7.40 -13.37
C VAL A 138 -6.90 -6.64 -14.63
N ASN A 139 -6.16 -5.59 -14.99
CA ASN A 139 -6.41 -4.85 -16.24
C ASN A 139 -6.17 -5.71 -17.49
N LYS A 140 -5.12 -6.54 -17.50
CA LYS A 140 -4.79 -7.42 -18.62
C LYS A 140 -5.84 -8.51 -18.81
N VAL A 141 -6.29 -9.15 -17.73
CA VAL A 141 -7.32 -10.21 -17.77
C VAL A 141 -8.65 -9.65 -18.29
N LYS A 142 -9.10 -8.48 -17.79
CA LYS A 142 -10.36 -7.88 -18.25
C LYS A 142 -10.33 -7.51 -19.73
N LYS A 143 -9.22 -6.96 -20.22
CA LYS A 143 -9.05 -6.62 -21.64
C LYS A 143 -9.17 -7.85 -22.56
N ASN A 144 -8.77 -9.03 -22.09
CA ASN A 144 -8.90 -10.29 -22.83
C ASN A 144 -10.32 -10.88 -22.74
N SER A 145 -11.07 -10.61 -21.67
CA SER A 145 -12.46 -11.08 -21.52
C SER A 145 -13.48 -10.25 -22.31
N GLU A 146 -13.14 -9.01 -22.68
CA GLU A 146 -13.97 -8.13 -23.53
C GLU A 146 -13.66 -8.26 -25.04
N ARG A 147 -12.76 -9.18 -25.42
CA ARG A 147 -12.43 -9.55 -26.81
C ARG A 147 -13.01 -10.91 -27.13
#